data_AF-A0A7S0QCZ0-F1
#
_entry.id   AF-A0A7S0QCZ0-F1
#
_cell.length_a   1.000
_cell.length_b   1.000
_cell.length_c   1.000
_cell.angle_alpha   90.00
_cell.angle_beta   90.00
_cell.angle_gamma   90.00
#
_symmetry.space_group_name_H-M   'P 1'
#
loop_
_entity.id
_entity.type
_entity.pdbx_description
1 polymer ?
#
loop_
_entity_poly.entity_id
_entity_poly.type
_entity_poly.pdbx_seq_one_letter_code
_entity_poly.pdbx_strand_id
1 'polypeptide(L)'
;LSASPAAGAPRGDDAMRAIAEAAPAGHTVRSSTSTLPKVLAWHLESPLLAAERIAHQADFLAMALRGPDAPVITDWNNALKLGYDVAELRYPAWMDQLLSARGVAPGALP
;
A
#
# COMPACT_ATOMS: atom_id res chain seq x y z
N LEU A 1 -4.26 -14.38 23.30
CA LEU A 1 -4.39 -14.87 21.91
C LEU A 1 -5.86 -14.75 21.52
N SER A 2 -6.29 -13.57 21.07
CA SER A 2 -7.64 -13.40 20.54
C SER A 2 -7.56 -13.62 19.04
N ALA A 3 -8.21 -14.68 18.55
CA ALA A 3 -8.33 -14.92 17.12
C ALA A 3 -9.29 -13.88 16.52
N SER A 4 -8.78 -13.06 15.60
CA SER A 4 -9.62 -12.17 14.79
C SER A 4 -10.37 -13.01 13.75
N PRO A 5 -11.68 -12.79 13.54
CA PRO A 5 -12.44 -13.58 12.59
C PRO A 5 -11.98 -13.28 11.16
N ALA A 6 -11.75 -14.33 10.38
CA ALA A 6 -11.51 -14.23 8.95
C ALA A 6 -12.70 -13.49 8.28
N ALA A 7 -12.46 -12.32 7.70
CA ALA A 7 -13.46 -11.54 6.96
C ALA A 7 -12.85 -10.94 5.68
N GLY A 8 -12.38 -11.79 4.78
CA GLY A 8 -11.62 -11.38 3.59
C GLY A 8 -12.41 -10.86 2.39
N ALA A 9 -13.76 -10.81 2.41
CA ALA A 9 -14.56 -10.50 1.22
C ALA A 9 -15.08 -9.03 1.12
N PRO A 10 -15.71 -8.41 2.14
CA PRO A 10 -16.37 -7.11 1.94
C PRO A 10 -15.39 -5.93 1.81
N ARG A 11 -14.25 -5.97 2.52
CA ARG A 11 -13.28 -4.87 2.54
C ARG A 11 -12.37 -4.84 1.32
N GLY A 12 -12.12 -6.01 0.72
CA GLY A 12 -11.38 -6.13 -0.55
C GLY A 12 -12.17 -5.51 -1.70
N ASP A 13 -13.47 -5.77 -1.77
CA ASP A 13 -14.37 -5.18 -2.76
C ASP A 13 -14.47 -3.65 -2.60
N ASP A 14 -14.54 -3.17 -1.36
CA ASP A 14 -14.52 -1.75 -1.05
C ASP A 14 -13.22 -1.09 -1.51
N ALA A 15 -12.06 -1.71 -1.22
CA ALA A 15 -10.75 -1.25 -1.66
C ALA A 15 -10.60 -1.25 -3.19
N MET A 16 -11.19 -2.23 -3.87
CA MET A 16 -11.16 -2.30 -5.33
C MET A 16 -12.05 -1.24 -5.98
N ARG A 17 -13.26 -1.00 -5.46
CA ARG A 17 -14.17 0.04 -5.95
C ARG A 17 -13.54 1.42 -5.83
N ALA A 18 -13.00 1.68 -4.65
CA ALA A 18 -12.15 2.78 -4.30
C ALA A 18 -11.03 3.08 -5.32
N ILE A 19 -10.27 2.05 -5.71
CA ILE A 19 -9.19 2.17 -6.68
C ILE A 19 -9.76 2.37 -8.09
N ALA A 20 -10.87 1.72 -8.43
CA ALA A 20 -11.50 1.84 -9.73
C ALA A 20 -12.01 3.27 -10.01
N GLU A 21 -12.41 4.00 -8.98
CA GLU A 21 -12.85 5.41 -9.04
C GLU A 21 -11.68 6.39 -9.24
N ALA A 22 -10.50 6.10 -8.72
CA ALA A 22 -9.37 7.04 -8.70
C ALA A 22 -8.26 6.72 -9.71
N ALA A 23 -7.94 5.44 -9.93
CA ALA A 23 -6.82 5.05 -10.77
C ALA A 23 -7.19 5.13 -12.26
N PRO A 24 -6.30 5.64 -13.14
CA PRO A 24 -6.53 5.66 -14.58
C PRO A 24 -6.89 4.27 -15.15
N ALA A 25 -7.72 4.23 -16.20
CA ALA A 25 -8.07 2.98 -16.88
C ALA A 25 -6.79 2.25 -17.35
N GLY A 26 -6.73 0.94 -17.12
CA GLY A 26 -5.56 0.11 -17.47
C GLY A 26 -4.37 0.21 -16.51
N HIS A 27 -4.44 1.04 -15.47
CA HIS A 27 -3.35 1.11 -14.48
C HIS A 27 -3.19 -0.22 -13.73
N THR A 28 -1.94 -0.62 -13.50
CA THR A 28 -1.56 -1.88 -12.83
C THR A 28 -2.19 -2.11 -11.45
N VAL A 29 -2.55 -1.05 -10.73
CA VAL A 29 -3.16 -1.16 -9.39
C VAL A 29 -4.62 -1.62 -9.42
N ARG A 30 -5.27 -1.61 -10.60
CA ARG A 30 -6.67 -2.00 -10.78
C ARG A 30 -6.88 -3.52 -10.78
N SER A 31 -5.85 -4.31 -10.48
CA SER A 31 -5.93 -5.74 -10.24
C SER A 31 -6.01 -6.03 -8.74
N SER A 32 -6.91 -6.93 -8.33
CA SER A 32 -7.02 -7.38 -6.92
C SER A 32 -5.76 -8.07 -6.39
N THR A 33 -4.89 -8.53 -7.28
CA THR A 33 -3.61 -9.14 -6.91
C THR A 33 -2.50 -8.12 -6.65
N SER A 34 -2.69 -6.85 -7.03
CA SER A 34 -1.72 -5.77 -6.81
C SER A 34 -1.58 -5.41 -5.33
N THR A 35 -0.52 -4.69 -4.97
CA THR A 35 -0.22 -4.38 -3.57
C THR A 35 -1.16 -3.30 -3.00
N LEU A 36 -1.48 -2.26 -3.78
CA LEU A 36 -2.31 -1.13 -3.31
C LEU A 36 -3.70 -1.56 -2.79
N PRO A 37 -4.49 -2.41 -3.47
CA PRO A 37 -5.76 -2.89 -2.93
C PRO A 37 -5.62 -3.62 -1.59
N LYS A 38 -4.54 -4.39 -1.41
CA LYS A 38 -4.28 -5.12 -0.16
C LYS A 38 -3.94 -4.18 0.99
N VAL A 39 -3.08 -3.18 0.73
CA VAL A 39 -2.75 -2.13 1.71
C VAL A 39 -4.02 -1.39 2.12
N LEU A 40 -4.85 -1.03 1.15
CA LEU A 40 -6.07 -0.30 1.43
C LEU A 40 -7.09 -1.15 2.19
N ALA A 41 -7.31 -2.41 1.78
CA ALA A 41 -8.18 -3.33 2.50
C ALA A 41 -7.70 -3.55 3.94
N TRP A 42 -6.39 -3.67 4.14
CA TRP A 42 -5.79 -3.77 5.47
C TRP A 42 -6.04 -2.50 6.30
N HIS A 43 -5.81 -1.31 5.74
CA HIS A 43 -6.08 -0.05 6.44
C HIS A 43 -7.56 0.11 6.81
N LEU A 44 -8.49 -0.29 5.93
CA LEU A 44 -9.93 -0.25 6.21
C LEU A 44 -10.35 -1.25 7.31
N GLU A 45 -9.60 -2.34 7.47
CA GLU A 45 -9.80 -3.31 8.55
C GLU A 45 -9.17 -2.85 9.88
N SER A 46 -7.94 -2.36 9.80
CA SER A 46 -7.12 -1.95 10.92
C SER A 46 -6.32 -0.72 10.48
N PRO A 47 -6.77 0.49 10.87
CA PRO A 47 -6.15 1.72 10.42
C PRO A 47 -4.66 1.76 10.77
N LEU A 48 -3.85 1.93 9.72
CA LEU A 48 -2.40 2.17 9.85
C LEU A 48 -2.15 3.41 10.71
N LEU A 49 -1.22 3.29 11.66
CA LEU A 49 -0.77 4.38 12.49
C LEU A 49 0.19 5.29 11.72
N ALA A 50 0.28 6.56 12.13
CA ALA A 50 1.18 7.54 11.48
C ALA A 50 2.67 7.15 11.52
N ALA A 51 3.07 6.33 12.49
CA ALA A 51 4.43 5.82 12.62
C ALA A 51 4.69 4.55 11.79
N GLU A 52 3.65 3.89 11.28
CA GLU A 52 3.79 2.68 10.49
C GLU A 52 4.15 2.99 9.04
N ARG A 53 4.90 2.07 8.43
CA ARG A 53 5.35 2.15 7.04
C ARG A 53 5.04 0.83 6.36
N ILE A 54 4.55 0.91 5.13
CA ILE A 54 4.40 -0.25 4.27
C ILE A 54 5.78 -0.66 3.77
N ALA A 55 6.08 -1.94 3.87
CA ALA A 55 7.30 -2.53 3.37
C ALA A 55 6.95 -3.80 2.61
N HIS A 56 7.59 -4.03 1.46
CA HIS A 56 7.58 -5.36 0.87
C HIS A 56 8.46 -6.30 1.70
N GLN A 57 8.28 -7.61 1.52
CA GLN A 57 9.07 -8.62 2.25
C GLN A 57 10.59 -8.41 2.08
N ALA A 58 11.03 -8.07 0.86
CA ALA A 58 12.44 -7.77 0.59
C ALA A 58 12.91 -6.52 1.34
N ASP A 59 12.09 -5.47 1.39
CA ASP A 59 12.39 -4.22 2.08
C ASP A 59 12.57 -4.46 3.59
N PHE A 60 11.68 -5.27 4.20
CA PHE A 60 11.76 -5.68 5.59
C PHE A 60 13.03 -6.50 5.89
N LEU A 61 13.33 -7.51 5.07
CA LEU A 61 14.54 -8.32 5.25
C LEU A 61 15.81 -7.48 5.10
N ALA A 62 15.83 -6.57 4.12
CA ALA A 62 16.96 -5.67 3.91
C ALA A 62 17.15 -4.71 5.09
N MET A 63 16.07 -4.18 5.66
CA MET A 63 16.11 -3.41 6.91
C MET A 63 16.66 -4.26 8.06
N ALA A 64 16.09 -5.45 8.29
CA ALA A 64 16.51 -6.34 9.38
C ALA A 64 18.00 -6.70 9.33
N LEU A 65 18.54 -6.92 8.12
CA LEU A 65 19.97 -7.18 7.91
C LEU A 65 20.87 -5.96 8.16
N ARG A 66 20.37 -4.74 7.94
CA ARG A 66 21.08 -3.49 8.25
C ARG A 66 20.99 -3.11 9.73
N GLY A 67 19.96 -3.59 10.43
CA GLY A 67 19.67 -3.30 11.83
C GLY A 67 18.29 -2.64 12.00
N PRO A 68 17.68 -2.76 13.19
CA PRO A 68 16.30 -2.33 13.45
C PRO A 68 16.07 -0.82 13.28
N ASP A 69 17.13 -0.01 13.41
CA ASP A 69 17.07 1.45 13.24
C ASP A 69 17.31 1.91 11.80
N ALA A 70 17.60 0.98 10.88
CA ALA A 70 17.81 1.33 9.48
C ALA A 70 16.49 1.75 8.81
N PRO A 71 16.51 2.73 7.90
CA PRO A 71 15.31 3.07 7.14
C PRO A 71 14.88 1.89 6.25
N VAL A 72 13.56 1.76 6.07
CA VAL A 72 12.98 0.91 5.02
C VAL A 72 13.30 1.54 3.67
N ILE A 73 13.81 0.75 2.74
CA ILE A 73 14.13 1.19 1.37
C ILE A 73 13.51 0.16 0.44
N THR A 74 12.75 0.64 -0.54
CA THR A 74 12.15 -0.20 -1.58
C THR A 74 12.88 -0.02 -2.91
N ASP A 75 13.00 -1.11 -3.66
CA ASP A 75 13.49 -1.06 -5.03
C ASP A 75 12.37 -0.71 -6.02
N TRP A 76 12.72 -0.35 -7.26
CA TRP A 76 11.74 0.00 -8.28
C TRP A 76 10.78 -1.13 -8.63
N ASN A 77 11.21 -2.40 -8.60
CA ASN A 77 10.35 -3.53 -8.91
C ASN A 77 9.22 -3.69 -7.89
N ASN A 78 9.53 -3.47 -6.61
CA ASN A 78 8.57 -3.50 -5.53
C ASN A 78 7.69 -2.25 -5.52
N ALA A 79 8.26 -1.06 -5.72
CA ALA A 79 7.49 0.18 -5.85
C ALA A 79 6.45 0.12 -7.00
N LEU A 80 6.82 -0.47 -8.14
CA LEU A 80 5.92 -0.67 -9.29
C LEU A 80 4.68 -1.51 -8.95
N LYS A 81 4.81 -2.53 -8.08
CA LYS A 81 3.67 -3.35 -7.63
C LYS A 81 2.67 -2.56 -6.80
N LEU A 82 3.12 -1.45 -6.23
CA LEU A 82 2.33 -0.54 -5.42
C LEU A 82 1.69 0.59 -6.23
N GLY A 83 2.15 0.83 -7.46
CA GLY A 83 1.65 1.86 -8.37
C GLY A 83 2.61 3.02 -8.61
N TYR A 84 3.87 2.90 -8.21
CA TYR A 84 4.90 3.90 -8.48
C TYR A 84 5.06 4.16 -9.98
N ASP A 85 5.23 5.43 -10.37
CA ASP A 85 5.51 5.84 -11.73
C ASP A 85 7.02 5.95 -11.92
N VAL A 86 7.59 5.02 -12.68
CA VAL A 86 9.04 4.99 -12.98
C VAL A 86 9.46 5.99 -14.05
N ALA A 87 8.52 6.53 -14.84
CA ALA A 87 8.84 7.59 -15.79
C ALA A 87 8.98 8.93 -15.06
N GLU A 88 8.07 9.19 -14.11
CA GLU A 88 8.03 10.45 -13.34
C GLU A 88 8.79 10.38 -12.00
N LEU A 89 9.30 9.20 -11.63
CA LEU A 89 10.02 8.93 -10.38
C LEU A 89 9.27 9.37 -9.12
N ARG A 90 7.97 9.08 -9.07
CA ARG A 90 7.10 9.39 -7.93
C ARG A 90 5.88 8.48 -7.89
N TYR A 91 5.21 8.42 -6.74
CA TYR A 91 3.83 7.95 -6.73
C TYR A 91 2.94 8.99 -7.43
N PRO A 92 2.01 8.56 -8.31
CA PRO A 92 1.06 9.45 -8.95
C PRO A 92 0.21 10.24 -7.95
N ALA A 93 -0.10 11.49 -8.25
CA ALA A 93 -0.88 12.37 -7.37
C ALA A 93 -2.27 11.82 -7.00
N TRP A 94 -2.89 11.03 -7.89
CA TRP A 94 -4.18 10.38 -7.59
C TRP A 94 -4.07 9.37 -6.43
N MET A 95 -2.89 8.77 -6.21
CA MET A 95 -2.66 7.87 -5.06
C MET A 95 -2.64 8.64 -3.75
N ASP A 96 -1.94 9.77 -3.69
CA ASP A 96 -1.88 10.60 -2.49
C ASP A 96 -3.27 11.10 -2.10
N GLN A 97 -4.07 11.53 -3.10
CA GLN A 97 -5.45 11.93 -2.90
C GLN A 97 -6.31 10.76 -2.39
N LEU A 98 -6.17 9.58 -3.01
CA LEU A 98 -6.89 8.37 -2.65
C LEU A 98 -6.63 7.93 -1.20
N LEU A 99 -5.36 7.96 -0.80
CA LEU A 99 -4.89 7.55 0.52
C LEU A 99 -5.30 8.57 1.59
N SER A 100 -5.09 9.86 1.31
CA SER A 100 -5.46 10.95 2.22
C SER A 100 -6.97 11.00 2.46
N ALA A 101 -7.79 10.81 1.41
CA ALA A 101 -9.24 10.77 1.52
C ALA A 101 -9.77 9.63 2.41
N ARG A 102 -8.93 8.63 2.71
CA ARG A 102 -9.26 7.49 3.56
C ARG A 102 -8.51 7.46 4.88
N GLY A 103 -7.79 8.52 5.21
CA GLY A 103 -7.09 8.64 6.48
C GLY A 103 -5.78 7.86 6.56
N VAL A 104 -5.22 7.42 5.43
CA VAL A 104 -3.86 6.87 5.41
C VAL A 104 -2.88 8.02 5.59
N ALA A 105 -2.00 7.91 6.59
CA ALA A 105 -1.04 8.95 6.90
C ALA A 105 -0.06 9.20 5.74
N PRO A 106 0.36 10.47 5.53
CA PRO A 106 1.40 10.77 4.55
C PRO A 106 2.70 10.03 4.87
N GLY A 107 3.39 9.56 3.84
CA GLY A 107 4.63 8.80 3.99
C GLY A 107 4.43 7.34 4.44
N ALA A 108 3.20 6.81 4.45
CA ALA A 108 2.95 5.40 4.71
C ALA A 108 3.54 4.47 3.62
N LEU A 109 3.66 4.96 2.38
CA LEU A 109 4.27 4.22 1.28
C LEU A 109 5.81 4.27 1.37
N PRO A 110 6.52 3.20 0.97
CA PRO A 110 7.97 3.16 0.96
C PRO A 110 8.59 3.90 -0.22
#